data_AF-A0A2S1X6W3-F1
#
_entry.id   AF-A0A2S1X6W3-F1
#
_cell.length_a   1.000
_cell.length_b   1.000
_cell.length_c   1.000
_cell.angle_alpha   90.00
_cell.angle_beta   90.00
_cell.angle_gamma   90.00
#
_symmetry.space_group_name_H-M   'P 1'
#
loop_
_entity.id
_entity.type
_entity.pdbx_description
1 polymer ?
#
loop_
_entity_poly.entity_id
_entity_poly.type
_entity_poly.pdbx_seq_one_letter_code
_entity_poly.pdbx_strand_id
1 'polypeptide(L)' 'SAGTAKPFVVGHAAAAGEAPANTLAGVGASLDAGAEAMEIDVQLSSDGVPVLMH' A
#
# COMPACT_ATOMS: atom_id res chain seq x y z
N SER A 1 -24.91 -13.73 -19.85
CA SER A 1 -23.87 -13.99 -18.83
C SER A 1 -23.40 -12.64 -18.34
N ALA A 2 -23.66 -12.28 -17.08
CA ALA A 2 -23.09 -11.05 -16.52
C ALA A 2 -21.59 -11.28 -16.41
N GLY A 3 -20.79 -10.61 -17.25
CA GLY A 3 -19.34 -10.71 -17.18
C GLY A 3 -18.89 -10.24 -15.80
N THR A 4 -18.25 -11.12 -15.04
CA THR A 4 -17.70 -10.77 -13.73
C THR A 4 -16.55 -9.79 -13.96
N ALA A 5 -16.74 -8.52 -13.58
CA ALA A 5 -15.64 -7.56 -13.55
C ALA A 5 -14.53 -8.11 -12.66
N LYS A 6 -13.28 -8.02 -13.12
CA LYS A 6 -12.11 -8.42 -12.33
C LYS A 6 -12.08 -7.57 -11.05
N PRO A 7 -11.81 -8.16 -9.87
CA PRO A 7 -11.65 -7.39 -8.65
C PRO A 7 -10.47 -6.41 -8.78
N PHE A 8 -10.64 -5.22 -8.23
CA PHE A 8 -9.57 -4.22 -8.12
C PHE A 8 -8.63 -4.60 -6.98
N VAL A 9 -7.34 -4.71 -7.28
CA VAL A 9 -6.33 -5.19 -6.34
C VAL A 9 -5.58 -4.02 -5.72
N VAL A 10 -5.71 -3.87 -4.39
CA VAL A 10 -5.01 -2.87 -3.59
C VAL A 10 -4.07 -3.56 -2.62
N GLY A 11 -2.79 -3.19 -2.65
CA GLY A 11 -1.82 -3.65 -1.65
C GLY A 11 -2.05 -2.98 -0.29
N HIS A 12 -2.18 -3.77 0.78
CA HIS A 12 -2.39 -3.29 2.14
C HIS A 12 -1.08 -2.82 2.79
N ALA A 13 -1.10 -1.64 3.42
CA ALA A 13 0.04 -0.95 4.03
C ALA A 13 1.30 -1.04 3.14
N ALA A 14 1.11 -0.64 1.89
CA ALA A 14 1.89 -0.96 0.71
C ALA A 14 1.84 -2.45 0.31
N ALA A 15 2.78 -3.26 0.76
CA ALA A 15 2.81 -4.71 0.52
C ALA A 15 3.32 -5.41 1.78
N ALA A 16 2.58 -5.24 2.89
CA ALA A 16 3.01 -5.69 4.22
C ALA A 16 3.28 -7.20 4.36
N GLY A 17 2.81 -8.01 3.40
CA GLY A 17 3.15 -9.44 3.31
C GLY A 17 4.54 -9.73 2.74
N GLU A 18 5.10 -8.81 1.95
CA GLU A 18 6.37 -8.98 1.23
C GLU A 18 7.52 -8.18 1.86
N ALA A 19 7.20 -7.03 2.48
CA ALA A 19 8.17 -6.16 3.14
C ALA A 19 7.53 -5.48 4.37
N PRO A 20 8.32 -4.87 5.27
CA PRO A 20 7.75 -4.17 6.42
C PRO A 20 6.70 -3.13 6.01
N ALA A 21 5.56 -3.15 6.70
CA ALA A 21 4.41 -2.29 6.41
C ALA A 21 4.80 -0.80 6.37
N ASN A 22 4.15 -0.03 5.49
CA ASN A 22 4.30 1.43 5.44
C ASN A 22 5.76 1.89 5.20
N THR A 23 6.55 1.10 4.46
CA THR A 23 7.92 1.44 4.06
C THR A 23 8.08 1.62 2.55
N LEU A 24 9.14 2.31 2.13
CA LEU A 24 9.52 2.41 0.72
C LEU A 24 9.83 1.03 0.09
N ALA A 25 10.33 0.07 0.88
CA ALA A 25 10.52 -1.29 0.41
C ALA A 25 9.17 -1.97 0.10
N GLY A 26 8.15 -1.76 0.93
CA GLY A 26 6.79 -2.21 0.66
C GLY A 26 6.18 -1.54 -0.57
N VAL A 27 6.45 -0.25 -0.80
CA VAL A 27 6.03 0.45 -2.03
C VAL A 27 6.65 -0.21 -3.26
N GLY A 28 7.95 -0.48 -3.23
CA GLY A 28 8.65 -1.20 -4.30
C GLY A 28 8.04 -2.58 -4.56
N ALA A 29 7.83 -3.37 -3.51
CA ALA A 29 7.23 -4.70 -3.63
C ALA A 29 5.80 -4.65 -4.20
N SER A 30 5.00 -3.65 -3.83
CA SER A 30 3.64 -3.45 -4.37
C SER A 30 3.65 -3.16 -5.88
N LEU A 31 4.60 -2.32 -6.32
CA LEU A 31 4.80 -2.00 -7.75
C LEU A 31 5.29 -3.22 -8.53
N ASP A 32 6.26 -3.96 -8.00
CA ASP A 32 6.82 -5.16 -8.64
C ASP A 32 5.77 -6.28 -8.76
N ALA A 33 4.85 -6.38 -7.80
CA ALA A 33 3.72 -7.31 -7.85
C ALA A 33 2.61 -6.89 -8.85
N GLY A 34 2.68 -5.67 -9.40
CA GLY A 34 1.68 -5.15 -10.33
C GLY A 34 0.33 -4.86 -9.68
N ALA A 35 0.32 -4.44 -8.42
CA ALA A 35 -0.91 -3.98 -7.76
C ALA A 35 -1.47 -2.75 -8.49
N GLU A 36 -2.80 -2.64 -8.58
CA GLU A 36 -3.45 -1.51 -9.27
C GLU A 36 -3.44 -0.25 -8.42
N ALA A 37 -3.43 -0.41 -7.10
CA ALA A 37 -3.18 0.65 -6.13
C ALA A 37 -2.51 0.07 -4.87
N MET A 38 -2.15 0.95 -3.95
CA MET A 38 -1.72 0.58 -2.62
C MET A 38 -2.33 1.53 -1.60
N GLU A 39 -2.61 1.00 -0.42
CA GLU A 39 -3.09 1.74 0.74
C GLU A 39 -1.89 1.99 1.67
N ILE A 40 -1.86 3.16 2.31
CA ILE A 40 -0.82 3.59 3.25
C ILE A 40 -1.47 4.41 4.37
N ASP A 41 -0.94 4.26 5.58
CA ASP A 41 -1.36 5.05 6.73
C ASP A 41 -0.47 6.27 6.89
N VAL A 42 -1.08 7.44 7.11
CA VAL A 42 -0.36 8.70 7.33
C VAL A 42 -0.70 9.25 8.70
N GLN A 43 0.33 9.54 9.49
CA GLN A 43 0.24 10.22 10.78
C GLN A 43 1.12 11.49 10.76
N LEU A 44 0.93 12.38 11.73
CA LEU A 44 1.81 13.55 11.92
C LEU A 44 2.85 13.26 13.00
N SER A 45 4.10 13.60 12.74
CA SER A 45 5.14 13.68 13.78
C SER A 45 4.88 14.83 14.76
N SER A 46 5.66 14.91 15.84
CA SER A 46 5.53 15.99 16.84
C SER A 46 5.77 17.40 16.27
N ASP A 47 6.54 17.51 15.20
CA ASP A 47 6.79 18.74 14.43
C ASP A 47 5.86 18.91 13.21
N GLY A 48 4.84 18.06 13.07
CA GLY A 48 3.79 18.19 12.06
C GLY A 48 4.16 17.69 10.67
N VAL A 49 5.25 16.92 10.54
CA VAL A 49 5.65 16.30 9.27
C VAL A 49 4.84 15.01 9.06
N PRO A 50 4.18 14.82 7.90
CA PRO A 50 3.52 13.56 7.59
C PRO A 50 4.52 12.40 7.50
N VAL A 51 4.21 11.31 8.19
CA VAL A 51 5.00 10.07 8.20
C VAL A 51 4.12 8.87 7.91
N LEU A 52 4.69 7.83 7.31
CA LEU A 52 3.99 6.56 7.10
C LEU A 52 4.11 5.70 8.36
N MET A 53 2.98 5.50 9.04
CA MET A 53 2.90 4.75 10.29
C MET A 53 1.44 4.42 10.57
N HIS A 54 1.17 3.17 10.97
CA HIS A 54 -0.16 2.78 11.43
C HIS A 54 -0.46 3.39 12.81
#